data_AF-A0A2Z5QXS8-F1
#
_entry.id   AF-A0A2Z5QXS8-F1
#
_cell.length_a   1.000
_cell.length_b   1.000
_cell.length_c   1.000
_cell.angle_alpha   90.00
_cell.angle_beta   90.00
_cell.angle_gamma   90.00
#
_symmetry.space_group_name_H-M   'P 1'
#
loop_
_entity.id
_entity.type
_entity.pdbx_description
1 polymer ?
#
loop_
_entity_poly.entity_id
_entity_poly.type
_entity_poly.pdbx_seq_one_letter_code
_entity_poly.pdbx_strand_id
1 'polypeptide(L)'
;MQRLTHNISTGADILEQDFTQAMLRLNQGDQATHQTLINALEEIKRTADAAGRYAPYFARARTTLKDAGKPPHILENIKVSWSYRESDTKRPSGKPEVVWWSPTVHLPKVREEHTPEEKYLLTLHYAVMSCEQLALTCPSSTAPVAVGLLEQWVFFDEEDHYMHNMARLLRSHPGTWDSLSAQALAVLANSKHQVDRAGAAELLADTLGDRLSYQDAIAGFAQAAPALMFTRWAHTFEDMAALTPRITLRFLDGLLPHCERTQHGMGKLLGVYTQEYLRVHGAKHSANKSPQLSPEMIAWLNGFKGSSQAAKHARTILKAADS
;
A
#
# COMPACT_ATOMS: atom_id res chain seq x y z
N MET A 1 -25.05 -13.84 14.13
CA MET A 1 -24.55 -14.79 15.15
C MET A 1 -25.02 -16.21 14.83
N GLN A 2 -26.24 -16.62 15.15
CA GLN A 2 -26.68 -18.01 14.86
C GLN A 2 -26.52 -18.42 13.40
N ARG A 3 -26.77 -17.53 12.42
CA ARG A 3 -26.62 -17.84 10.99
C ARG A 3 -25.16 -17.95 10.53
N LEU A 4 -24.29 -17.02 10.95
CA LEU A 4 -22.84 -17.11 10.67
C LEU A 4 -22.24 -18.36 11.35
N THR A 5 -22.53 -18.60 12.63
CA THR A 5 -22.07 -19.79 13.37
C THR A 5 -22.63 -21.09 12.78
N HIS A 6 -23.89 -21.08 12.31
CA HIS A 6 -24.50 -22.21 11.63
C HIS A 6 -23.88 -22.47 10.26
N ASN A 7 -23.68 -21.44 9.43
CA ASN A 7 -23.05 -21.55 8.11
C ASN A 7 -21.57 -21.99 8.23
N ILE A 8 -20.86 -21.47 9.24
CA ILE A 8 -19.52 -21.92 9.63
C ILE A 8 -19.54 -23.40 10.03
N SER A 9 -20.50 -23.85 10.85
CA SER A 9 -20.60 -25.25 11.27
C SER A 9 -21.02 -26.24 10.18
N THR A 10 -21.60 -25.74 9.08
CA THR A 10 -22.18 -26.55 7.99
C THR A 10 -21.41 -26.43 6.67
N GLY A 11 -20.41 -25.54 6.59
CA GLY A 11 -19.62 -25.28 5.37
C GLY A 11 -20.41 -24.59 4.26
N ALA A 12 -21.50 -23.90 4.60
CA ALA A 12 -22.27 -23.09 3.66
C ALA A 12 -21.56 -21.76 3.36
N ASP A 13 -21.79 -21.19 2.17
CA ASP A 13 -21.18 -19.92 1.74
C ASP A 13 -21.36 -18.84 2.81
N ILE A 14 -20.24 -18.28 3.27
CA ILE A 14 -20.23 -17.15 4.18
C ILE A 14 -20.52 -15.89 3.35
N LEU A 15 -21.72 -15.36 3.51
CA LEU A 15 -22.17 -14.20 2.76
C LEU A 15 -21.47 -12.93 3.27
N GLU A 16 -21.15 -12.02 2.35
CA GLU A 16 -20.51 -10.73 2.61
C GLU A 16 -21.23 -9.90 3.70
N GLN A 17 -22.55 -10.03 3.81
CA GLN A 17 -23.36 -9.39 4.85
C GLN A 17 -23.06 -9.90 6.26
N ASP A 18 -22.73 -11.19 6.41
CA ASP A 18 -22.43 -11.78 7.71
C ASP A 18 -21.03 -11.34 8.20
N PHE A 19 -20.08 -11.19 7.28
CA PHE A 19 -18.75 -10.62 7.55
C PHE A 19 -18.84 -9.13 7.89
N THR A 20 -19.66 -8.37 7.16
CA THR A 20 -19.92 -6.94 7.40
C THR A 20 -20.53 -6.69 8.79
N GLN A 21 -21.44 -7.55 9.24
CA GLN A 21 -22.03 -7.47 10.58
C GLN A 21 -21.05 -7.82 11.70
N ALA A 22 -20.11 -8.75 11.45
CA ALA A 22 -19.03 -9.04 12.39
C ALA A 22 -18.06 -7.84 12.52
N MET A 23 -17.69 -7.24 11.40
CA MET A 23 -16.84 -6.04 11.34
C MET A 23 -17.46 -4.80 12.01
N LEU A 24 -18.79 -4.64 11.95
CA LEU A 24 -19.49 -3.54 12.64
C LEU A 24 -19.46 -3.67 14.17
N ARG A 25 -19.37 -4.89 14.70
CA ARG A 25 -19.37 -5.17 16.15
C ARG A 25 -17.96 -5.21 16.72
N LEU A 26 -16.95 -5.57 15.92
CA LEU A 26 -15.53 -5.43 16.24
C LEU A 26 -15.14 -3.99 16.61
N ASN A 27 -15.74 -3.03 15.92
CA ASN A 27 -15.52 -1.60 16.19
C ASN A 27 -16.08 -1.15 17.56
N GLN A 28 -16.75 -2.03 18.31
CA GLN A 28 -17.34 -1.77 19.63
C GLN A 28 -16.53 -2.40 20.79
N GLY A 29 -15.41 -3.06 20.52
CA GLY A 29 -14.42 -3.44 21.55
C GLY A 29 -14.74 -4.67 22.40
N ASP A 30 -15.58 -5.60 21.94
CA ASP A 30 -15.96 -6.79 22.70
C ASP A 30 -14.92 -7.94 22.60
N GLN A 31 -14.38 -8.34 23.75
CA GLN A 31 -13.36 -9.40 23.90
C GLN A 31 -13.87 -10.78 23.43
N ALA A 32 -15.18 -11.03 23.51
CA ALA A 32 -15.79 -12.25 22.97
C ALA A 32 -15.76 -12.29 21.43
N THR A 33 -15.71 -11.12 20.78
CA THR A 33 -15.62 -11.00 19.32
C THR A 33 -14.19 -11.24 18.82
N HIS A 34 -13.19 -10.87 19.61
CA HIS A 34 -11.78 -11.22 19.37
C HIS A 34 -11.57 -12.75 19.42
N GLN A 35 -12.18 -13.42 20.40
CA GLN A 35 -12.17 -14.89 20.48
C GLN A 35 -12.95 -15.54 19.32
N THR A 36 -14.00 -14.88 18.82
CA THR A 36 -14.76 -15.36 17.66
C THR A 36 -13.95 -15.26 16.36
N LEU A 37 -13.10 -14.24 16.21
CA LEU A 37 -12.14 -14.13 15.11
C LEU A 37 -11.06 -15.20 15.20
N ILE A 38 -10.52 -15.47 16.40
CA ILE A 38 -9.56 -16.56 16.63
C ILE A 38 -10.22 -17.90 16.26
N ASN A 39 -11.46 -18.14 16.68
CA ASN A 39 -12.19 -19.36 16.35
C ASN A 39 -12.56 -19.44 14.86
N ALA A 40 -12.86 -18.32 14.19
CA ALA A 40 -13.06 -18.27 12.75
C ALA A 40 -11.76 -18.53 11.99
N LEU A 41 -10.62 -18.03 12.48
CA LEU A 41 -9.27 -18.33 11.98
C LEU A 41 -8.91 -19.82 12.17
N GLU A 42 -9.25 -20.41 13.32
CA GLU A 42 -9.07 -21.84 13.58
C GLU A 42 -9.98 -22.70 12.72
N GLU A 43 -11.21 -22.28 12.48
CA GLU A 43 -12.16 -22.98 11.60
C GLU A 43 -11.84 -22.78 10.11
N ILE A 44 -11.24 -21.65 9.72
CA ILE A 44 -10.62 -21.44 8.39
C ILE A 44 -9.43 -22.38 8.22
N LYS A 45 -8.59 -22.57 9.25
CA LYS A 45 -7.54 -23.59 9.23
C LYS A 45 -8.14 -25.01 9.12
N ARG A 46 -9.26 -25.29 9.78
CA ARG A 46 -9.98 -26.58 9.72
C ARG A 46 -10.72 -26.80 8.39
N THR A 47 -11.19 -25.75 7.73
CA THR A 47 -11.78 -25.82 6.37
C THR A 47 -10.71 -25.77 5.27
N ALA A 48 -9.51 -25.25 5.56
CA ALA A 48 -8.32 -25.54 4.76
C ALA A 48 -7.96 -27.04 4.79
N ASP A 49 -8.33 -27.80 5.83
CA ASP A 49 -8.32 -29.28 5.77
C ASP A 49 -9.44 -29.85 4.88
N ALA A 50 -10.58 -29.16 4.72
CA ALA A 50 -11.57 -29.49 3.67
C ALA A 50 -11.05 -29.19 2.25
N ALA A 51 -10.01 -28.35 2.14
CA ALA A 51 -9.16 -28.25 0.96
C ALA A 51 -8.36 -29.54 0.68
N GLY A 52 -8.46 -30.58 1.51
CA GLY A 52 -7.91 -31.91 1.26
C GLY A 52 -8.30 -32.52 -0.10
N ARG A 53 -9.44 -32.13 -0.70
CA ARG A 53 -9.80 -32.52 -2.09
C ARG A 53 -8.94 -31.86 -3.17
N TYR A 54 -8.36 -30.69 -2.88
CA TYR A 54 -7.50 -29.93 -3.78
C TYR A 54 -6.04 -29.82 -3.30
N ALA A 55 -5.72 -30.30 -2.10
CA ALA A 55 -4.39 -30.27 -1.48
C ALA A 55 -3.26 -30.83 -2.37
N PRO A 56 -3.44 -31.92 -3.13
CA PRO A 56 -2.42 -32.39 -4.08
C PRO A 56 -2.18 -31.39 -5.23
N TYR A 57 -3.23 -30.71 -5.68
CA TYR A 57 -3.14 -29.68 -6.71
C TYR A 57 -2.53 -28.39 -6.17
N PHE A 58 -2.77 -28.05 -4.91
CA PHE A 58 -2.17 -26.89 -4.23
C PHE A 58 -0.69 -27.09 -3.91
N ALA A 59 -0.29 -28.30 -3.48
CA ALA A 59 1.11 -28.64 -3.30
C ALA A 59 1.89 -28.61 -4.63
N ARG A 60 1.27 -29.12 -5.70
CA ARG A 60 1.81 -29.03 -7.07
C ARG A 60 1.90 -27.57 -7.52
N ALA A 61 0.81 -26.81 -7.42
CA ALA A 61 0.77 -25.41 -7.81
C ALA A 61 1.81 -24.55 -7.09
N ARG A 62 1.96 -24.74 -5.77
CA ARG A 62 3.00 -24.07 -4.98
C ARG A 62 4.41 -24.40 -5.47
N THR A 63 4.65 -25.64 -5.90
CA THR A 63 5.95 -26.04 -6.47
C THR A 63 6.14 -25.43 -7.86
N THR A 64 5.13 -25.51 -8.73
CA THR A 64 5.16 -24.91 -10.07
C THR A 64 5.41 -23.40 -10.01
N LEU A 65 4.71 -22.68 -9.12
CA LEU A 65 4.86 -21.23 -8.93
C LEU A 65 6.24 -20.87 -8.39
N LYS A 66 6.83 -21.74 -7.55
CA LYS A 66 8.21 -21.56 -7.07
C LYS A 66 9.23 -21.64 -8.20
N ASP A 67 8.98 -22.50 -9.18
CA ASP A 67 9.88 -22.74 -10.32
C ASP A 67 9.60 -21.84 -11.52
N ALA A 68 8.49 -21.08 -11.52
CA ALA A 68 7.94 -20.42 -12.69
C ALA A 68 8.82 -19.31 -13.31
N GLY A 69 9.80 -18.75 -12.60
CA GLY A 69 10.75 -17.74 -13.10
C GLY A 69 10.14 -16.39 -13.52
N LYS A 70 8.86 -16.33 -13.88
CA LYS A 70 8.08 -15.16 -14.24
C LYS A 70 6.81 -15.08 -13.39
N PRO A 71 6.35 -13.87 -13.02
CA PRO A 71 5.07 -13.67 -12.36
C PRO A 71 3.90 -14.26 -13.17
N PRO A 72 2.94 -14.96 -12.51
CA PRO A 72 1.68 -15.31 -13.12
C PRO A 72 0.89 -14.07 -13.54
N HIS A 73 0.43 -14.02 -14.80
CA HIS A 73 -0.31 -12.88 -15.35
C HIS A 73 -1.59 -12.57 -14.56
N ILE A 74 -2.20 -13.56 -13.90
CA ILE A 74 -3.41 -13.34 -13.10
C ILE A 74 -3.21 -12.31 -11.97
N LEU A 75 -1.96 -12.16 -11.48
CA LEU A 75 -1.63 -11.21 -10.41
C LEU A 75 -1.77 -9.76 -10.86
N GLU A 76 -1.56 -9.46 -12.15
CA GLU A 76 -1.71 -8.12 -12.71
C GLU A 76 -3.17 -7.61 -12.64
N ASN A 77 -4.13 -8.52 -12.48
CA ASN A 77 -5.54 -8.20 -12.39
C ASN A 77 -6.03 -7.99 -10.94
N ILE A 78 -5.17 -8.20 -9.94
CA ILE A 78 -5.50 -7.89 -8.54
C ILE A 78 -5.50 -6.38 -8.37
N LYS A 79 -6.56 -5.84 -7.77
CA LYS A 79 -6.69 -4.41 -7.50
C LYS A 79 -6.91 -4.16 -6.02
N VAL A 80 -6.41 -3.04 -5.52
CA VAL A 80 -6.71 -2.56 -4.18
C VAL A 80 -7.41 -1.21 -4.29
N SER A 81 -8.54 -1.06 -3.62
CA SER A 81 -9.24 0.22 -3.49
C SER A 81 -9.21 0.70 -2.06
N TRP A 82 -9.04 2.00 -1.86
CA TRP A 82 -9.06 2.61 -0.53
C TRP A 82 -10.41 3.24 -0.25
N SER A 83 -10.99 2.90 0.90
CA SER A 83 -12.25 3.48 1.36
C SER A 83 -12.11 4.00 2.78
N TYR A 84 -12.93 4.99 3.13
CA TYR A 84 -12.95 5.54 4.47
C TYR A 84 -14.31 5.35 5.15
N ARG A 85 -14.28 5.26 6.47
CA ARG A 85 -15.45 5.31 7.35
C ARG A 85 -15.27 6.48 8.31
N GLU A 86 -16.32 7.26 8.49
CA GLU A 86 -16.34 8.35 9.46
C GLU A 86 -16.97 7.90 10.78
N SER A 87 -16.56 8.52 11.88
CA SER A 87 -17.26 8.40 13.15
C SER A 87 -18.65 9.06 13.07
N ASP A 88 -19.62 8.45 13.76
CA ASP A 88 -20.95 9.02 13.96
C ASP A 88 -20.87 10.32 14.77
N THR A 89 -19.97 10.38 15.76
CA THR A 89 -19.68 11.60 16.52
C THR A 89 -19.04 12.65 15.61
N LYS A 90 -19.60 13.86 15.63
CA LYS A 90 -19.07 15.03 14.92
C LYS A 90 -18.52 16.05 15.93
N ARG A 91 -17.41 16.69 15.57
CA ARG A 91 -16.86 17.85 16.28
C ARG A 91 -17.83 19.04 16.15
N PRO A 92 -17.71 20.09 16.98
CA PRO A 92 -18.53 21.31 16.84
C PRO A 92 -18.50 21.95 15.45
N SER A 93 -17.41 21.73 14.70
CA SER A 93 -17.26 22.16 13.29
C SER A 93 -18.11 21.37 12.26
N GLY A 94 -18.88 20.36 12.68
CA GLY A 94 -19.63 19.45 11.80
C GLY A 94 -18.80 18.32 11.17
N LYS A 95 -17.47 18.37 11.28
CA LYS A 95 -16.55 17.32 10.79
C LYS A 95 -16.54 16.08 11.68
N PRO A 96 -16.30 14.88 11.14
CA PRO A 96 -16.13 13.69 11.95
C PRO A 96 -14.99 13.84 12.97
N GLU A 97 -15.17 13.21 14.12
CA GLU A 97 -14.13 13.13 15.13
C GLU A 97 -12.96 12.26 14.66
N VAL A 98 -13.28 11.09 14.10
CA VAL A 98 -12.33 10.10 13.59
C VAL A 98 -12.72 9.67 12.17
N VAL A 99 -11.70 9.42 11.34
CA VAL A 99 -11.83 8.83 10.01
C VAL A 99 -10.90 7.63 9.94
N TRP A 100 -11.45 6.46 9.63
CA TRP A 100 -10.70 5.21 9.44
C TRP A 100 -10.59 4.91 7.97
N TRP A 101 -9.39 4.57 7.51
CA TRP A 101 -9.14 4.12 6.15
C TRP A 101 -8.89 2.62 6.12
N SER A 102 -9.36 1.96 5.07
CA SER A 102 -9.12 0.54 4.84
C SER A 102 -8.87 0.29 3.35
N PRO A 103 -7.83 -0.48 3.00
CA PRO A 103 -7.74 -1.11 1.70
C PRO A 103 -8.80 -2.21 1.59
N THR A 104 -9.30 -2.41 0.38
CA THR A 104 -10.15 -3.55 -0.01
C THR A 104 -9.51 -4.19 -1.23
N VAL A 105 -9.21 -5.48 -1.13
CA VAL A 105 -8.62 -6.27 -2.20
C VAL A 105 -9.73 -6.81 -3.11
N HIS A 106 -9.54 -6.63 -4.41
CA HIS A 106 -10.43 -7.13 -5.46
C HIS A 106 -9.67 -8.18 -6.26
N LEU A 107 -10.00 -9.44 -6.00
CA LEU A 107 -9.45 -10.57 -6.75
C LEU A 107 -10.27 -10.82 -8.02
N PRO A 108 -9.64 -11.20 -9.14
CA PRO A 108 -10.34 -11.75 -10.29
C PRO A 108 -11.25 -12.92 -9.90
N LYS A 109 -12.44 -12.99 -10.50
CA LYS A 109 -13.31 -14.15 -10.33
C LYS A 109 -12.60 -15.40 -10.84
N VAL A 110 -12.64 -16.49 -10.08
CA VAL A 110 -12.16 -17.79 -10.53
C VAL A 110 -13.02 -18.28 -11.69
N ARG A 111 -12.39 -18.74 -12.76
CA ARG A 111 -13.06 -19.29 -13.95
C ARG A 111 -12.49 -20.66 -14.31
N GLU A 112 -13.21 -21.39 -15.17
CA GLU A 112 -12.82 -22.75 -15.55
C GLU A 112 -11.49 -22.76 -16.30
N GLU A 113 -11.24 -21.75 -17.15
CA GLU A 113 -10.04 -21.59 -17.97
C GLU A 113 -8.75 -21.33 -17.16
N HIS A 114 -8.87 -20.93 -15.89
CA HIS A 114 -7.70 -20.71 -15.04
C HIS A 114 -6.97 -22.02 -14.75
N THR A 115 -5.65 -21.95 -14.77
CA THR A 115 -4.76 -23.04 -14.33
C THR A 115 -4.96 -23.33 -12.84
N PRO A 116 -4.62 -24.55 -12.36
CA PRO A 116 -4.64 -24.86 -10.93
C PRO A 116 -3.84 -23.86 -10.07
N GLU A 117 -2.72 -23.37 -10.59
CA GLU A 117 -1.86 -22.36 -9.98
C GLU A 117 -2.57 -21.02 -9.80
N GLU A 118 -3.25 -20.54 -10.83
CA GLU A 118 -4.01 -19.29 -10.78
C GLU A 118 -5.23 -19.44 -9.86
N LYS A 119 -5.92 -20.58 -9.92
CA LYS A 119 -7.03 -20.91 -9.00
C LYS A 119 -6.55 -20.88 -7.55
N TYR A 120 -5.38 -21.44 -7.25
CA TYR A 120 -4.80 -21.39 -5.91
C TYR A 120 -4.63 -19.95 -5.43
N LEU A 121 -3.92 -19.11 -6.20
CA LEU A 121 -3.67 -17.70 -5.86
C LEU A 121 -4.96 -16.89 -5.66
N LEU A 122 -5.99 -17.14 -6.46
CA LEU A 122 -7.26 -16.43 -6.37
C LEU A 122 -8.15 -16.87 -5.20
N THR A 123 -7.88 -18.05 -4.63
CA THR A 123 -8.62 -18.58 -3.47
C THR A 123 -7.91 -18.35 -2.14
N LEU A 124 -6.70 -17.78 -2.16
CA LEU A 124 -5.98 -17.47 -0.93
C LEU A 124 -6.73 -16.40 -0.13
N HIS A 125 -6.86 -16.66 1.17
CA HIS A 125 -7.27 -15.63 2.11
C HIS A 125 -6.02 -14.91 2.62
N TYR A 126 -5.61 -13.88 1.89
CA TYR A 126 -4.32 -13.20 2.06
C TYR A 126 -4.12 -12.64 3.48
N ALA A 127 -5.16 -12.09 4.11
CA ALA A 127 -5.09 -11.62 5.50
C ALA A 127 -4.73 -12.70 6.54
N VAL A 128 -5.14 -13.95 6.30
CA VAL A 128 -5.00 -15.08 7.25
C VAL A 128 -3.69 -15.84 7.03
N MET A 129 -3.14 -15.79 5.83
CA MET A 129 -1.83 -16.38 5.57
C MET A 129 -0.72 -15.50 6.13
N SER A 130 0.30 -16.13 6.73
CA SER A 130 1.51 -15.39 7.07
C SER A 130 2.16 -14.86 5.78
N CYS A 131 2.67 -13.64 5.83
CA CYS A 131 3.30 -13.05 4.66
C CYS A 131 4.58 -13.81 4.25
N GLU A 132 5.26 -14.50 5.17
CA GLU A 132 6.33 -15.46 4.85
C GLU A 132 5.84 -16.65 4.01
N GLN A 133 4.65 -17.19 4.30
CA GLN A 133 4.07 -18.25 3.47
C GLN A 133 3.68 -17.74 2.09
N LEU A 134 3.12 -16.52 2.00
CA LEU A 134 2.81 -15.87 0.73
C LEU A 134 4.07 -15.66 -0.12
N ALA A 135 5.18 -15.26 0.51
CA ALA A 135 6.47 -15.11 -0.15
C ALA A 135 7.00 -16.42 -0.75
N LEU A 136 6.80 -17.53 -0.05
CA LEU A 136 7.21 -18.86 -0.52
C LEU A 136 6.29 -19.41 -1.61
N THR A 137 5.05 -18.93 -1.70
CA THR A 137 4.07 -19.38 -2.70
C THR A 137 4.36 -18.82 -4.08
N CYS A 138 4.83 -17.57 -4.19
CA CYS A 138 5.12 -16.93 -5.46
C CYS A 138 6.44 -16.13 -5.39
N PRO A 139 7.60 -16.79 -5.37
CA PRO A 139 8.88 -16.08 -5.21
C PRO A 139 9.18 -15.12 -6.38
N SER A 140 8.59 -15.33 -7.55
CA SER A 140 8.78 -14.46 -8.72
C SER A 140 8.08 -13.09 -8.62
N SER A 141 7.10 -12.91 -7.72
CA SER A 141 6.33 -11.65 -7.60
C SER A 141 6.01 -11.33 -6.14
N THR A 142 6.16 -10.07 -5.74
CA THR A 142 5.76 -9.60 -4.40
C THR A 142 4.27 -9.37 -4.25
N ALA A 143 3.45 -9.43 -5.32
CA ALA A 143 2.03 -9.07 -5.27
C ALA A 143 1.24 -9.83 -4.17
N PRO A 144 1.37 -11.17 -4.03
CA PRO A 144 0.72 -11.91 -2.95
C PRO A 144 1.07 -11.39 -1.55
N VAL A 145 2.36 -11.10 -1.31
CA VAL A 145 2.86 -10.57 -0.05
C VAL A 145 2.34 -9.17 0.20
N ALA A 146 2.38 -8.30 -0.81
CA ALA A 146 1.89 -6.93 -0.71
C ALA A 146 0.39 -6.89 -0.36
N VAL A 147 -0.42 -7.76 -0.98
CA VAL A 147 -1.85 -7.90 -0.66
C VAL A 147 -2.04 -8.35 0.79
N GLY A 148 -1.32 -9.38 1.24
CA GLY A 148 -1.39 -9.84 2.63
C GLY A 148 -1.04 -8.73 3.63
N LEU A 149 0.02 -7.96 3.36
CA LEU A 149 0.42 -6.82 4.18
C LEU A 149 -0.62 -5.69 4.17
N LEU A 150 -1.27 -5.41 3.04
CA LEU A 150 -2.30 -4.38 2.99
C LEU A 150 -3.55 -4.80 3.77
N GLU A 151 -3.99 -6.06 3.65
CA GLU A 151 -5.13 -6.54 4.44
C GLU A 151 -4.81 -6.61 5.94
N GLN A 152 -3.61 -7.05 6.30
CA GLN A 152 -3.16 -7.14 7.70
C GLN A 152 -3.03 -5.78 8.38
N TRP A 153 -2.69 -4.72 7.64
CA TRP A 153 -2.58 -3.37 8.18
C TRP A 153 -3.85 -2.88 8.88
N VAL A 154 -5.04 -3.32 8.44
CA VAL A 154 -6.33 -2.97 9.05
C VAL A 154 -6.51 -3.58 10.44
N PHE A 155 -5.89 -4.74 10.70
CA PHE A 155 -6.07 -5.50 11.93
C PHE A 155 -5.02 -5.20 12.99
N PHE A 156 -3.78 -4.98 12.56
CA PHE A 156 -2.63 -4.79 13.44
C PHE A 156 -2.28 -3.32 13.60
N ASP A 157 -3.28 -2.44 13.63
CA ASP A 157 -3.10 -0.98 13.73
C ASP A 157 -2.04 -0.66 14.79
N GLU A 158 -0.83 -0.41 14.30
CA GLU A 158 0.34 0.05 15.03
C GLU A 158 0.89 -0.90 16.12
N GLU A 159 0.86 -2.22 15.93
CA GLU A 159 1.76 -3.10 16.70
C GLU A 159 3.23 -2.83 16.34
N ASP A 160 4.08 -2.56 17.34
CA ASP A 160 5.50 -2.16 17.20
C ASP A 160 6.32 -3.07 16.27
N HIS A 161 5.92 -4.34 16.10
CA HIS A 161 6.65 -5.32 15.30
C HIS A 161 6.13 -5.46 13.87
N TYR A 162 4.91 -5.01 13.57
CA TYR A 162 4.28 -5.22 12.27
C TYR A 162 5.03 -4.49 11.15
N MET A 163 5.27 -3.19 11.33
CA MET A 163 5.96 -2.35 10.33
C MET A 163 7.42 -2.78 10.13
N HIS A 164 8.11 -3.17 11.21
CA HIS A 164 9.46 -3.68 11.11
C HIS A 164 9.53 -5.01 10.32
N ASN A 165 8.57 -5.92 10.57
CA ASN A 165 8.46 -7.17 9.81
C ASN A 165 8.13 -6.94 8.34
N MET A 166 7.26 -5.97 8.05
CA MET A 166 6.92 -5.56 6.69
C MET A 166 8.17 -5.12 5.92
N ALA A 167 9.00 -4.24 6.50
CA ALA A 167 10.25 -3.78 5.88
C ALA A 167 11.20 -4.96 5.61
N ARG A 168 11.42 -5.83 6.60
CA ARG A 168 12.27 -7.03 6.48
C ARG A 168 11.78 -7.94 5.36
N LEU A 169 10.48 -8.22 5.33
CA LEU A 169 9.90 -9.16 4.39
C LEU A 169 10.00 -8.66 2.95
N LEU A 170 9.59 -7.41 2.70
CA LEU A 170 9.70 -6.79 1.38
C LEU A 170 11.17 -6.81 0.91
N ARG A 171 12.11 -6.39 1.75
CA ARG A 171 13.55 -6.40 1.44
C ARG A 171 14.05 -7.78 1.01
N SER A 172 13.66 -8.82 1.75
CA SER A 172 14.14 -10.19 1.55
C SER A 172 13.48 -10.92 0.38
N HIS A 173 12.32 -10.47 -0.08
CA HIS A 173 11.62 -11.12 -1.18
C HIS A 173 12.44 -11.00 -2.47
N PRO A 174 12.55 -12.04 -3.32
CA PRO A 174 13.34 -11.97 -4.56
C PRO A 174 12.57 -11.48 -5.79
N GLY A 175 11.23 -11.55 -5.78
CA GLY A 175 10.37 -11.29 -6.94
C GLY A 175 10.32 -9.84 -7.44
N THR A 176 9.69 -9.63 -8.59
CA THR A 176 9.46 -8.29 -9.16
C THR A 176 8.41 -7.52 -8.37
N TRP A 177 8.58 -6.20 -8.25
CA TRP A 177 7.66 -5.32 -7.55
C TRP A 177 6.75 -4.57 -8.53
N ASP A 178 5.58 -4.24 -8.05
CA ASP A 178 4.49 -3.65 -8.81
C ASP A 178 3.76 -2.57 -8.00
N SER A 179 2.65 -2.06 -8.53
CA SER A 179 1.86 -1.02 -7.86
C SER A 179 1.24 -1.48 -6.52
N LEU A 180 1.02 -2.78 -6.31
CA LEU A 180 0.56 -3.32 -5.01
C LEU A 180 1.69 -3.25 -3.99
N SER A 181 2.89 -3.63 -4.40
CA SER A 181 4.11 -3.53 -3.60
C SER A 181 4.42 -2.08 -3.22
N ALA A 182 4.17 -1.14 -4.15
CA ALA A 182 4.29 0.28 -3.90
C ALA A 182 3.22 0.81 -2.92
N GLN A 183 1.99 0.30 -2.94
CA GLN A 183 0.97 0.62 -1.92
C GLN A 183 1.40 0.15 -0.52
N ALA A 184 1.95 -1.06 -0.42
CA ALA A 184 2.51 -1.56 0.83
C ALA A 184 3.66 -0.63 1.31
N LEU A 185 4.61 -0.27 0.45
CA LEU A 185 5.65 0.70 0.80
C LEU A 185 5.12 2.07 1.23
N ALA A 186 4.05 2.55 0.60
CA ALA A 186 3.41 3.81 0.96
C ALA A 186 2.89 3.78 2.41
N VAL A 187 2.32 2.65 2.84
CA VAL A 187 1.91 2.41 4.23
C VAL A 187 3.12 2.38 5.17
N LEU A 188 4.19 1.65 4.81
CA LEU A 188 5.42 1.59 5.62
C LEU A 188 6.07 2.98 5.77
N ALA A 189 6.14 3.75 4.68
CA ALA A 189 6.63 5.12 4.64
C ALA A 189 5.79 6.09 5.52
N ASN A 190 4.60 5.67 5.93
CA ASN A 190 3.71 6.40 6.82
C ASN A 190 3.80 5.90 8.29
N SER A 191 4.76 5.02 8.65
CA SER A 191 4.94 4.55 10.02
C SER A 191 5.16 5.71 11.01
N LYS A 192 4.71 5.53 12.25
CA LYS A 192 5.01 6.45 13.37
C LYS A 192 6.46 6.38 13.80
N HIS A 193 7.10 5.22 13.68
CA HIS A 193 8.48 5.01 14.10
C HIS A 193 9.45 5.47 13.02
N GLN A 194 10.47 6.21 13.43
CA GLN A 194 11.48 6.73 12.51
C GLN A 194 12.27 5.60 11.84
N VAL A 195 12.57 4.52 12.56
CA VAL A 195 13.36 3.39 12.03
C VAL A 195 12.66 2.71 10.84
N ASP A 196 11.34 2.56 10.89
CA ASP A 196 10.57 1.97 9.80
C ASP A 196 10.52 2.89 8.58
N ARG A 197 10.36 4.21 8.82
CA ARG A 197 10.38 5.22 7.75
C ARG A 197 11.74 5.27 7.06
N ALA A 198 12.84 5.21 7.82
CA ALA A 198 14.18 5.10 7.25
C ALA A 198 14.33 3.80 6.43
N GLY A 199 13.81 2.67 6.93
CA GLY A 199 13.77 1.42 6.18
C GLY A 199 12.96 1.51 4.88
N ALA A 200 11.84 2.24 4.87
CA ALA A 200 11.07 2.53 3.67
C ALA A 200 11.84 3.40 2.67
N ALA A 201 12.56 4.42 3.16
CA ALA A 201 13.39 5.30 2.35
C ALA A 201 14.52 4.53 1.67
N GLU A 202 15.22 3.66 2.41
CA GLU A 202 16.24 2.75 1.88
C GLU A 202 15.65 1.82 0.82
N LEU A 203 14.50 1.18 1.11
CA LEU A 203 13.85 0.28 0.16
C LEU A 203 13.44 0.99 -1.14
N LEU A 204 12.91 2.21 -1.05
CA LEU A 204 12.56 3.00 -2.23
C LEU A 204 13.81 3.38 -3.03
N ALA A 205 14.87 3.82 -2.35
CA ALA A 205 16.14 4.17 -2.99
C ALA A 205 16.78 2.98 -3.72
N ASP A 206 16.70 1.78 -3.12
CA ASP A 206 17.30 0.56 -3.67
C ASP A 206 16.49 -0.07 -4.80
N THR A 207 15.16 0.06 -4.78
CA THR A 207 14.28 -0.66 -5.73
C THR A 207 13.79 0.17 -6.91
N LEU A 208 13.72 1.50 -6.77
CA LEU A 208 13.18 2.38 -7.82
C LEU A 208 14.07 2.41 -9.06
N GLY A 209 13.48 2.08 -10.20
CA GLY A 209 14.17 2.00 -11.49
C GLY A 209 14.85 0.65 -11.77
N ASP A 210 14.80 -0.28 -10.80
CA ASP A 210 15.24 -1.66 -10.96
C ASP A 210 14.04 -2.61 -10.74
N ARG A 211 13.84 -3.08 -9.51
CA ARG A 211 12.76 -4.04 -9.17
C ARG A 211 11.38 -3.41 -9.15
N LEU A 212 11.29 -2.10 -8.91
CA LEU A 212 10.06 -1.32 -8.90
C LEU A 212 10.14 -0.22 -9.95
N SER A 213 9.26 -0.25 -10.94
CA SER A 213 9.21 0.79 -11.97
C SER A 213 8.71 2.11 -11.38
N TYR A 214 9.11 3.25 -11.97
CA TYR A 214 8.58 4.56 -11.56
C TYR A 214 7.06 4.64 -11.74
N GLN A 215 6.53 4.05 -12.81
CA GLN A 215 5.10 4.06 -13.11
C GLN A 215 4.32 3.32 -12.02
N ASP A 216 4.78 2.13 -11.63
CA ASP A 216 4.16 1.33 -10.57
C ASP A 216 4.28 1.99 -9.21
N ALA A 217 5.44 2.58 -8.91
CA ALA A 217 5.66 3.32 -7.68
C ALA A 217 4.70 4.51 -7.55
N ILE A 218 4.61 5.33 -8.60
CA ILE A 218 3.72 6.49 -8.65
C ILE A 218 2.27 6.05 -8.52
N ALA A 219 1.85 5.05 -9.31
CA ALA A 219 0.48 4.54 -9.28
C ALA A 219 0.10 3.99 -7.89
N GLY A 220 0.99 3.21 -7.27
CA GLY A 220 0.73 2.64 -5.95
C GLY A 220 0.69 3.68 -4.84
N PHE A 221 1.67 4.60 -4.79
CA PHE A 221 1.65 5.69 -3.80
C PHE A 221 0.43 6.58 -3.98
N ALA A 222 0.08 6.96 -5.22
CA ALA A 222 -1.09 7.77 -5.49
C ALA A 222 -2.40 7.10 -5.03
N GLN A 223 -2.55 5.80 -5.23
CA GLN A 223 -3.73 5.05 -4.78
C GLN A 223 -3.87 5.03 -3.25
N ALA A 224 -2.77 4.86 -2.53
CA ALA A 224 -2.77 4.84 -1.06
C ALA A 224 -2.78 6.25 -0.44
N ALA A 225 -2.38 7.29 -1.19
CA ALA A 225 -2.20 8.64 -0.70
C ALA A 225 -3.36 9.17 0.15
N PRO A 226 -4.65 9.02 -0.23
CA PRO A 226 -5.77 9.57 0.55
C PRO A 226 -5.83 9.06 2.00
N ALA A 227 -5.31 7.86 2.26
CA ALA A 227 -5.33 7.23 3.57
C ALA A 227 -4.17 7.64 4.49
N LEU A 228 -3.17 8.37 3.98
CA LEU A 228 -1.87 8.50 4.62
C LEU A 228 -1.51 9.97 4.93
N MET A 229 -0.54 10.17 5.83
CA MET A 229 -0.15 11.49 6.33
C MET A 229 1.07 12.01 5.58
N PHE A 230 0.90 13.06 4.78
CA PHE A 230 2.01 13.65 4.01
C PHE A 230 3.11 14.25 4.88
N THR A 231 2.84 14.54 6.16
CA THR A 231 3.89 14.93 7.12
C THR A 231 4.87 13.80 7.42
N ARG A 232 4.42 12.53 7.44
CA ARG A 232 5.28 11.37 7.66
C ARG A 232 6.03 10.99 6.39
N TRP A 233 5.34 11.01 5.26
CA TRP A 233 5.98 10.86 3.95
C TRP A 233 7.07 11.90 3.70
N ALA A 234 6.87 13.16 4.11
CA ALA A 234 7.92 14.18 4.00
C ALA A 234 9.22 13.73 4.67
N HIS A 235 9.15 13.19 5.90
CA HIS A 235 10.34 12.67 6.58
C HIS A 235 10.96 11.47 5.87
N THR A 236 10.15 10.53 5.40
CA THR A 236 10.65 9.39 4.61
C THR A 236 11.37 9.85 3.34
N PHE A 237 10.83 10.85 2.64
CA PHE A 237 11.44 11.36 1.41
C PHE A 237 12.61 12.30 1.67
N GLU A 238 12.69 12.96 2.83
CA GLU A 238 13.91 13.64 3.29
C GLU A 238 15.05 12.62 3.46
N ASP A 239 14.79 11.50 4.15
CA ASP A 239 15.76 10.42 4.33
C ASP A 239 16.16 9.81 2.97
N MET A 240 15.18 9.56 2.08
CA MET A 240 15.44 9.06 0.74
C MET A 240 16.27 10.04 -0.10
N ALA A 241 15.99 11.34 0.00
CA ALA A 241 16.73 12.38 -0.71
C ALA A 241 18.17 12.50 -0.22
N ALA A 242 18.46 12.19 1.05
CA ALA A 242 19.82 12.12 1.56
C ALA A 242 20.62 10.98 0.91
N LEU A 243 19.95 9.88 0.54
CA LEU A 243 20.56 8.72 -0.13
C LEU A 243 20.67 8.91 -1.66
N THR A 244 19.56 9.23 -2.31
CA THR A 244 19.43 9.22 -3.78
C THR A 244 18.68 10.43 -4.33
N PRO A 245 19.24 11.65 -4.19
CA PRO A 245 18.46 12.86 -4.39
C PRO A 245 17.79 13.04 -5.77
N ARG A 246 18.47 12.61 -6.86
CA ARG A 246 17.92 12.67 -8.22
C ARG A 246 16.76 11.69 -8.42
N ILE A 247 16.84 10.52 -7.79
CA ILE A 247 15.78 9.49 -7.84
C ILE A 247 14.57 10.01 -7.07
N THR A 248 14.78 10.55 -5.87
CA THR A 248 13.71 11.17 -5.07
C THR A 248 13.03 12.31 -5.80
N LEU A 249 13.80 13.21 -6.44
CA LEU A 249 13.24 14.33 -7.20
C LEU A 249 12.36 13.83 -8.36
N ARG A 250 12.84 12.87 -9.15
CA ARG A 250 12.08 12.29 -10.26
C ARG A 250 10.82 11.58 -9.79
N PHE A 251 10.90 10.86 -8.67
CA PHE A 251 9.75 10.17 -8.09
C PHE A 251 8.68 11.16 -7.62
N LEU A 252 9.08 12.19 -6.86
CA LEU A 252 8.17 13.22 -6.39
C LEU A 252 7.57 14.07 -7.52
N ASP A 253 8.34 14.35 -8.58
CA ASP A 253 7.83 15.06 -9.78
C ASP A 253 6.65 14.32 -10.42
N GLY A 254 6.72 12.99 -10.48
CA GLY A 254 5.63 12.16 -11.00
C GLY A 254 4.51 11.90 -9.98
N LEU A 255 4.82 11.79 -8.68
CA LEU A 255 3.82 11.46 -7.65
C LEU A 255 2.91 12.66 -7.31
N LEU A 256 3.49 13.84 -7.08
CA LEU A 256 2.78 14.99 -6.52
C LEU A 256 1.54 15.41 -7.32
N PRO A 257 1.55 15.42 -8.68
CA PRO A 257 0.38 15.77 -9.45
C PRO A 257 -0.85 14.89 -9.21
N HIS A 258 -0.65 13.65 -8.74
CA HIS A 258 -1.71 12.72 -8.39
C HIS A 258 -2.20 12.83 -6.94
N CYS A 259 -1.62 13.74 -6.15
CA CYS A 259 -2.03 13.97 -4.77
C CYS A 259 -2.99 15.16 -4.62
N GLU A 260 -3.93 15.04 -3.69
CA GLU A 260 -4.86 16.11 -3.35
C GLU A 260 -4.13 17.31 -2.71
N ARG A 261 -4.22 18.48 -3.34
CA ARG A 261 -3.50 19.70 -2.91
C ARG A 261 -3.87 20.16 -1.50
N THR A 262 -5.08 19.84 -1.06
CA THR A 262 -5.64 20.26 0.24
C THR A 262 -5.34 19.27 1.35
N GLN A 263 -4.73 18.12 1.03
CA GLN A 263 -4.44 17.08 2.00
C GLN A 263 -3.49 17.57 3.09
N HIS A 264 -3.75 17.12 4.32
CA HIS A 264 -2.97 17.52 5.48
C HIS A 264 -1.49 17.11 5.31
N GLY A 265 -0.58 18.06 5.55
CA GLY A 265 0.86 17.83 5.41
C GLY A 265 1.44 18.14 4.03
N MET A 266 0.62 18.49 3.04
CA MET A 266 1.06 18.85 1.68
C MET A 266 2.17 19.93 1.68
N GLY A 267 2.07 20.93 2.56
CA GLY A 267 3.08 21.98 2.66
C GLY A 267 4.47 21.46 3.03
N LYS A 268 4.57 20.44 3.90
CA LYS A 268 5.86 19.83 4.26
C LYS A 268 6.40 19.00 3.10
N LEU A 269 5.56 18.15 2.52
CA LEU A 269 5.93 17.28 1.40
C LEU A 269 6.41 18.10 0.19
N LEU A 270 5.71 19.17 -0.16
CA LEU A 270 6.12 20.09 -1.22
C LEU A 270 7.39 20.87 -0.85
N GLY A 271 7.65 21.08 0.44
CA GLY A 271 8.90 21.63 0.96
C GLY A 271 10.10 20.75 0.62
N VAL A 272 9.99 19.43 0.82
CA VAL A 272 11.02 18.45 0.45
C VAL A 272 11.32 18.53 -1.05
N TYR A 273 10.27 18.49 -1.88
CA TYR A 273 10.42 18.63 -3.33
C TYR A 273 11.07 19.97 -3.72
N THR A 274 10.66 21.08 -3.10
CA THR A 274 11.24 22.40 -3.36
C THR A 274 12.74 22.41 -3.06
N GLN A 275 13.14 21.90 -1.91
CA GLN A 275 14.55 21.83 -1.50
C GLN A 275 15.36 21.04 -2.51
N GLU A 276 14.89 19.85 -2.88
CA GLU A 276 15.60 18.99 -3.82
C GLU A 276 15.63 19.54 -5.24
N TYR A 277 14.54 20.16 -5.69
CA TYR A 277 14.48 20.84 -6.98
C TYR A 277 15.53 21.95 -7.04
N LEU A 278 15.57 22.83 -6.03
CA LEU A 278 16.57 23.90 -5.96
C LEU A 278 17.99 23.37 -5.78
N ARG A 279 18.19 22.24 -5.08
CA ARG A 279 19.52 21.64 -4.90
C ARG A 279 20.06 21.08 -6.21
N VAL A 280 19.21 20.43 -7.01
CA VAL A 280 19.61 19.85 -8.31
C VAL A 280 19.73 20.92 -9.39
N HIS A 281 18.93 22.00 -9.31
CA HIS A 281 18.75 22.94 -10.43
C HIS A 281 19.13 24.40 -10.15
N GLY A 282 19.28 24.80 -8.89
CA GLY A 282 19.61 26.17 -8.49
C GLY A 282 21.09 26.51 -8.54
N ALA A 283 21.98 25.53 -8.72
CA ALA A 283 23.40 25.80 -8.91
C ALA A 283 23.65 26.25 -10.36
N LYS A 284 24.26 27.43 -10.54
CA LYS A 284 24.75 28.01 -11.81
C LYS A 284 25.70 27.11 -12.64
N HIS A 285 25.90 25.85 -12.27
CA HIS A 285 26.86 24.91 -12.85
C HIS A 285 26.26 23.94 -13.87
N SER A 286 24.94 23.92 -14.13
CA SER A 286 24.42 23.20 -15.29
C SER A 286 24.19 24.14 -16.47
N ALA A 287 25.25 24.38 -17.25
CA ALA A 287 25.16 24.97 -18.58
C ALA A 287 24.40 24.10 -19.61
N ASN A 288 23.62 23.13 -19.16
CA ASN A 288 22.89 22.18 -19.98
C ASN A 288 21.47 22.02 -19.47
N LYS A 289 20.53 22.58 -20.26
CA LYS A 289 19.06 22.51 -20.20
C LYS A 289 18.43 22.86 -18.86
N SER A 290 17.65 23.94 -18.85
CA SER A 290 16.72 24.28 -17.78
C SER A 290 15.92 23.02 -17.36
N PRO A 291 15.64 22.85 -16.07
CA PRO A 291 14.87 21.73 -15.60
C PRO A 291 13.46 21.89 -16.09
N GLN A 292 13.06 21.09 -17.07
CA GLN A 292 11.70 21.13 -17.54
C GLN A 292 10.85 20.31 -16.58
N LEU A 293 10.18 21.02 -15.67
CA LEU A 293 9.00 20.49 -15.00
C LEU A 293 8.04 19.95 -16.06
N SER A 294 7.39 18.82 -15.77
CA SER A 294 6.35 18.31 -16.65
C SER A 294 5.19 19.31 -16.76
N PRO A 295 4.47 19.37 -17.91
CA PRO A 295 3.29 20.22 -18.04
C PRO A 295 2.23 19.94 -16.95
N GLU A 296 2.11 18.68 -16.53
CA GLU A 296 1.21 18.25 -15.47
C GLU A 296 1.61 18.85 -14.11
N MET A 297 2.90 18.79 -13.75
CA MET A 297 3.43 19.41 -12.55
C MET A 297 3.24 20.94 -12.57
N ILE A 298 3.52 21.61 -13.70
CA ILE A 298 3.29 23.06 -13.83
C ILE A 298 1.81 23.40 -13.60
N ALA A 299 0.89 22.67 -14.23
CA ALA A 299 -0.54 22.87 -14.04
C ALA A 299 -0.95 22.60 -12.59
N TRP A 300 -0.38 21.57 -11.97
CA TRP A 300 -0.67 21.21 -10.59
C TRP A 300 -0.20 22.27 -9.59
N LEU A 301 1.04 22.76 -9.73
CA LEU A 301 1.61 23.84 -8.91
C LEU A 301 0.85 25.16 -9.05
N ASN A 302 0.40 25.50 -10.26
CA ASN A 302 -0.42 26.69 -10.50
C ASN A 302 -1.76 26.66 -9.78
N GLY A 303 -2.24 25.48 -9.37
CA GLY A 303 -3.45 25.32 -8.56
C GLY A 303 -3.33 25.84 -7.12
N PHE A 304 -2.12 25.99 -6.57
CA PHE A 304 -1.93 26.51 -5.22
C PHE A 304 -2.10 28.04 -5.17
N LYS A 305 -3.12 28.51 -4.43
CA LYS A 305 -3.41 29.94 -4.25
C LYS A 305 -3.23 30.39 -2.80
N GLY A 306 -3.06 31.69 -2.59
CA GLY A 306 -2.96 32.31 -1.26
C GLY A 306 -1.58 32.24 -0.61
N SER A 307 -1.56 32.34 0.73
CA SER A 307 -0.36 32.53 1.55
C SER A 307 0.09 31.27 2.32
N SER A 308 -0.53 30.12 2.07
CA SER A 308 -0.14 28.85 2.70
C SER A 308 1.31 28.48 2.39
N GLN A 309 1.92 27.65 3.24
CA GLN A 309 3.29 27.16 3.00
C GLN A 309 3.41 26.42 1.66
N ALA A 310 2.43 25.56 1.33
CA ALA A 310 2.38 24.90 0.03
C ALA A 310 2.34 25.90 -1.13
N ALA A 311 1.55 26.97 -1.05
CA ALA A 311 1.51 28.00 -2.08
C ALA A 311 2.84 28.79 -2.21
N LYS A 312 3.57 28.99 -1.11
CA LYS A 312 4.91 29.60 -1.14
C LYS A 312 5.93 28.69 -1.84
N HIS A 313 5.92 27.40 -1.51
CA HIS A 313 6.77 26.40 -2.15
C HIS A 313 6.47 26.30 -3.65
N ALA A 314 5.20 26.19 -4.05
CA ALA A 314 4.80 26.13 -5.46
C ALA A 314 5.30 27.33 -6.28
N ARG A 315 5.14 28.55 -5.75
CA ARG A 315 5.67 29.76 -6.41
C ARG A 315 7.20 29.75 -6.54
N THR A 316 7.89 29.24 -5.53
CA THR A 316 9.35 29.17 -5.52
C THR A 316 9.85 28.23 -6.62
N ILE A 317 9.22 27.06 -6.75
CA ILE A 317 9.52 26.07 -7.79
C ILE A 317 9.27 26.65 -9.18
N LEU A 318 8.07 27.22 -9.41
CA LEU A 318 7.70 27.81 -10.72
C LEU A 318 8.70 28.89 -11.15
N LYS A 319 9.05 29.80 -10.24
CA LYS A 319 10.06 30.85 -10.51
C LYS A 319 11.43 30.26 -10.88
N ALA A 320 11.83 29.19 -10.21
CA ALA A 320 13.11 28.52 -10.49
C ALA A 320 13.10 27.72 -11.80
N ALA A 321 11.93 27.29 -12.28
CA ALA A 321 11.78 26.64 -13.58
C ALA A 321 11.78 27.63 -14.77
N ASP A 322 11.30 28.86 -14.53
CA ASP A 322 11.27 29.94 -15.52
C ASP A 322 12.62 30.69 -15.68
N SER A 323 13.61 30.40 -14.81
CA SER A 323 14.93 31.05 -14.77
C SER A 323 15.99 30.31 -15.57
#